data_AF-A0AAU9DDB6-F1
#
_entry.id   AF-A0AAU9DDB6-F1
#
_cell.length_a   1.000
_cell.length_b   1.000
_cell.length_c   1.000
_cell.angle_alpha   90.00
_cell.angle_beta   90.00
_cell.angle_gamma   90.00
#
_symmetry.space_group_name_H-M   'P 1'
#
loop_
_entity.id
_entity.type
_entity.pdbx_description
1 polymer ?
#
loop_
_entity_poly.entity_id
_entity_poly.type
_entity_poly.pdbx_seq_one_letter_code
_entity_poly.pdbx_strand_id
1 'polypeptide(L)'
;MGKLVNPHDKYVKEILTKKDNAKSFLENYLGKDIYELINLEELEIEKDSYVTEELQEYFTDLLYKVKISGEESYIYFLFEHKSYPDKLIMLQLLEYMLKIWKSKMKQKEKLPIILPLVIYHGKKVWNIEEKFSDMLKLKDDKLKKYIPDFQYMLYDLSKYKDSEIVGVSELKAMMKLLKYIYSSDLLIELPTILKLLSNSNIDAIKSITIYLLNTTEIDDKKLIELIKENVSEEGGKIAMTTAERLVEKRIEKSKNIWLYKGREEGKKEGRTEGKKEGMIEGIELALDIKFGKSGLKLMKNITQIENIEKLEKVKNAIRKEDKLENIEKLIKNIEK
;
A
#
# COMPACT_ATOMS: atom_id res chain seq x y z
N MET A 1 -8.44 12.25 -1.65
CA MET A 1 -8.38 11.83 -3.07
C MET A 1 -7.43 10.65 -3.16
N GLY A 2 -7.91 9.46 -3.55
CA GLY A 2 -7.14 8.24 -3.44
C GLY A 2 -6.06 8.12 -4.52
N LYS A 3 -4.86 8.65 -4.25
CA LYS A 3 -3.65 8.30 -5.03
C LYS A 3 -3.46 6.77 -4.95
N LEU A 4 -2.97 6.17 -6.04
CA LEU A 4 -2.57 4.77 -6.03
C LEU A 4 -1.58 4.55 -4.87
N VAL A 5 -1.85 3.57 -4.00
CA VAL A 5 -0.91 3.19 -2.93
C VAL A 5 0.31 2.53 -3.58
N ASN A 6 1.50 3.01 -3.23
CA ASN A 6 2.81 2.54 -3.70
C ASN A 6 2.93 2.44 -5.23
N PRO A 7 2.80 3.55 -5.98
CA PRO A 7 2.79 3.51 -7.44
C PRO A 7 4.15 3.08 -8.05
N HIS A 8 5.27 3.43 -7.40
CA HIS A 8 6.61 3.02 -7.83
C HIS A 8 6.80 1.50 -7.75
N ASP A 9 6.48 0.91 -6.60
CA ASP A 9 6.57 -0.53 -6.36
C ASP A 9 5.70 -1.31 -7.34
N LYS A 10 4.44 -0.88 -7.52
CA LYS A 10 3.52 -1.50 -8.48
C LYS A 10 4.05 -1.47 -9.91
N TYR A 11 4.59 -0.33 -10.34
CA TYR A 11 5.14 -0.21 -11.69
C TYR A 11 6.34 -1.15 -11.88
N VAL A 12 7.27 -1.21 -10.91
CA VAL A 12 8.42 -2.13 -10.98
C VAL A 12 7.98 -3.60 -11.03
N LYS A 13 7.03 -4.00 -10.18
CA LYS A 13 6.48 -5.35 -10.17
C LYS A 13 5.82 -5.71 -11.48
N GLU A 14 4.95 -4.86 -12.01
CA GLU A 14 4.24 -5.07 -13.28
C GLU A 14 5.23 -5.36 -14.44
N ILE A 15 6.32 -4.58 -14.51
CA ILE A 15 7.33 -4.74 -15.56
C ILE A 15 8.16 -5.99 -15.34
N LEU A 16 8.68 -6.20 -14.13
CA LEU A 16 9.61 -7.29 -13.84
C LEU A 16 8.92 -8.64 -13.63
N THR A 17 7.59 -8.71 -13.47
CA THR A 17 6.81 -9.97 -13.49
C THR A 17 6.86 -10.65 -14.87
N LYS A 18 7.15 -9.88 -15.92
CA LYS A 18 7.36 -10.41 -17.27
C LYS A 18 8.74 -11.06 -17.35
N LYS A 19 8.77 -12.37 -17.63
CA LYS A 19 10.00 -13.18 -17.70
C LYS A 19 11.08 -12.54 -18.56
N ASP A 20 10.74 -11.98 -19.72
CA ASP A 20 11.73 -11.35 -20.61
C ASP A 20 12.42 -10.14 -19.98
N ASN A 21 11.69 -9.33 -19.20
CA ASN A 21 12.26 -8.17 -18.50
C ASN A 21 13.14 -8.61 -17.33
N ALA A 22 12.70 -9.60 -16.53
CA ALA A 22 13.51 -10.14 -15.44
C ALA A 22 14.77 -10.86 -15.95
N LYS A 23 14.64 -11.67 -17.00
CA LYS A 23 15.76 -12.34 -17.66
C LYS A 23 16.75 -11.31 -18.20
N SER A 24 16.26 -10.32 -18.94
CA SER A 24 17.11 -9.24 -19.47
C SER A 24 17.79 -8.46 -18.34
N PHE A 25 17.12 -8.23 -17.20
CA PHE A 25 17.75 -7.61 -16.04
C PHE A 25 18.91 -8.47 -15.52
N LEU A 26 18.67 -9.75 -15.27
CA LEU A 26 19.70 -10.66 -14.75
C LEU A 26 20.87 -10.82 -15.73
N GLU A 27 20.62 -10.92 -17.04
CA GLU A 27 21.68 -11.01 -18.06
C GLU A 27 22.61 -9.80 -18.08
N ASN A 28 22.09 -8.60 -17.82
CA ASN A 28 22.83 -7.36 -18.01
C ASN A 28 23.42 -6.79 -16.71
N TYR A 29 22.82 -7.11 -15.56
CA TYR A 29 23.17 -6.47 -14.28
C TYR A 29 23.63 -7.45 -13.20
N LEU A 30 23.51 -8.75 -13.42
CA LEU A 30 24.07 -9.73 -12.49
C LEU A 30 25.60 -9.79 -12.66
N GLY A 31 26.32 -9.96 -11.56
CA GLY A 31 27.77 -10.16 -11.60
C GLY A 31 28.14 -11.41 -12.38
N LYS A 32 29.23 -11.34 -13.15
CA LYS A 32 29.72 -12.44 -13.99
C LYS A 32 29.88 -13.76 -13.22
N ASP A 33 30.38 -13.66 -11.99
CA ASP A 33 30.62 -14.81 -11.10
C ASP A 33 29.34 -15.62 -10.78
N ILE A 34 28.17 -14.98 -10.81
CA ILE A 34 26.88 -15.64 -10.55
C ILE A 34 26.23 -16.06 -11.87
N TYR A 35 26.33 -15.20 -12.89
CA TYR A 35 25.80 -15.49 -14.22
C TYR A 35 26.35 -16.79 -14.81
N GLU A 36 27.63 -17.09 -14.59
CA GLU A 36 28.27 -18.33 -15.09
C GLU A 36 27.78 -19.61 -14.38
N LEU A 37 27.07 -19.50 -13.25
CA LEU A 37 26.59 -20.63 -12.45
C LEU A 37 25.15 -21.06 -12.80
N ILE A 38 24.45 -20.31 -13.63
CA ILE A 38 23.00 -20.46 -13.85
C ILE A 38 22.64 -20.56 -15.34
N ASN A 39 21.54 -21.25 -15.64
CA ASN A 39 20.95 -21.26 -16.98
C ASN A 39 19.69 -20.39 -17.02
N LEU A 40 19.83 -19.11 -17.39
CA LEU A 40 18.69 -18.16 -17.41
C LEU A 40 17.59 -18.51 -18.43
N GLU A 41 17.79 -19.46 -19.34
CA GLU A 41 16.69 -19.99 -20.16
C GLU A 41 15.62 -20.70 -19.30
N GLU A 42 16.06 -21.36 -18.22
CA GLU A 42 15.23 -22.05 -17.24
C GLU A 42 14.69 -21.11 -16.14
N LEU A 43 14.79 -19.79 -16.33
CA LEU A 43 14.26 -18.82 -15.37
C LEU A 43 12.73 -18.97 -15.22
N GLU A 44 12.26 -19.20 -14.00
CA GLU A 44 10.85 -19.41 -13.69
C GLU A 44 10.39 -18.48 -12.57
N ILE A 45 9.20 -17.90 -12.72
CA ILE A 45 8.60 -17.10 -11.65
C ILE A 45 7.85 -18.01 -10.67
N GLU A 46 8.12 -17.85 -9.39
CA GLU A 46 7.42 -18.55 -8.31
C GLU A 46 6.10 -17.83 -8.02
N LYS A 47 5.02 -18.23 -8.72
CA LYS A 47 3.68 -17.63 -8.54
C LYS A 47 2.93 -18.15 -7.31
N ASP A 48 3.40 -19.25 -6.71
CA ASP A 48 2.74 -19.92 -5.59
C ASP A 48 3.29 -19.45 -4.24
N SER A 49 2.88 -18.27 -3.79
CA SER A 49 3.00 -17.92 -2.38
C SER A 49 1.79 -18.48 -1.61
N TYR A 50 1.82 -19.78 -1.29
CA TYR A 50 1.02 -20.39 -0.19
C TYR A 50 1.52 -19.92 1.18
N VAL A 51 1.61 -18.61 1.29
CA VAL A 51 1.98 -17.86 2.45
C VAL A 51 0.66 -17.19 2.85
N THR A 52 0.27 -17.29 4.12
CA THR A 52 -1.08 -16.95 4.66
C THR A 52 -1.68 -15.65 4.10
N GLU A 53 -2.99 -15.42 4.20
CA GLU A 53 -3.63 -14.17 3.74
C GLU A 53 -2.93 -12.90 4.28
N GLU A 54 -2.42 -12.92 5.52
CA GLU A 54 -1.57 -11.87 6.12
C GLU A 54 -0.21 -11.67 5.45
N LEU A 55 0.25 -12.63 4.66
CA LEU A 55 1.53 -12.62 3.96
C LEU A 55 1.36 -12.25 2.49
N GLN A 56 0.23 -12.54 1.85
CA GLN A 56 -0.07 -12.02 0.50
C GLN A 56 -0.15 -10.48 0.45
N GLU A 57 -0.53 -9.79 1.54
CA GLU A 57 -0.57 -8.32 1.56
C GLU A 57 0.82 -7.66 1.66
N TYR A 58 1.83 -8.34 2.21
CA TYR A 58 3.20 -7.82 2.37
C TYR A 58 4.21 -8.45 1.40
N PHE A 59 3.92 -9.68 0.92
CA PHE A 59 4.71 -10.43 -0.05
C PHE A 59 3.99 -10.44 -1.39
N THR A 60 4.31 -9.41 -2.15
CA THR A 60 4.01 -9.27 -3.56
C THR A 60 5.36 -8.94 -4.22
N ASP A 61 5.84 -9.48 -5.33
CA ASP A 61 5.31 -10.47 -6.26
C ASP A 61 6.45 -11.07 -7.10
N LEU A 62 7.73 -10.90 -6.69
CA LEU A 62 8.84 -11.14 -7.61
C LEU A 62 9.98 -11.98 -7.07
N LEU A 63 9.68 -13.27 -6.99
CA LEU A 63 10.63 -14.32 -6.74
C LEU A 63 10.79 -15.14 -8.02
N TYR A 64 12.00 -15.11 -8.57
CA TYR A 64 12.37 -16.01 -9.65
C TYR A 64 13.25 -17.13 -9.12
N LYS A 65 13.18 -18.31 -9.73
CA LYS A 65 14.14 -19.38 -9.52
C LYS A 65 14.81 -19.76 -10.83
N VAL A 66 16.03 -20.28 -10.71
CA VAL A 66 16.77 -20.89 -11.81
C VAL A 66 17.56 -22.06 -11.24
N LYS A 67 17.70 -23.13 -12.02
CA LYS A 67 18.52 -24.28 -11.62
C LYS A 67 20.00 -23.90 -11.65
N ILE A 68 20.76 -24.40 -10.66
CA ILE A 68 22.22 -24.27 -10.65
C ILE A 68 22.80 -25.29 -11.63
N SER A 69 23.70 -24.85 -12.50
CA SER A 69 24.35 -25.70 -13.49
C SER A 69 25.06 -26.88 -12.82
N GLY A 70 24.63 -28.11 -13.13
CA GLY A 70 25.23 -29.33 -12.59
C GLY A 70 24.73 -29.75 -11.21
N GLU A 71 23.77 -29.04 -10.60
CA GLU A 71 23.16 -29.41 -9.32
C GLU A 71 21.64 -29.62 -9.43
N GLU A 72 21.06 -30.33 -8.46
CA GLU A 72 19.60 -30.43 -8.27
C GLU A 72 19.02 -29.26 -7.47
N SER A 73 19.85 -28.26 -7.14
CA SER A 73 19.50 -27.10 -6.34
C SER A 73 19.11 -25.91 -7.23
N TYR A 74 18.47 -24.91 -6.62
CA TYR A 74 18.01 -23.70 -7.28
C TYR A 74 18.60 -22.47 -6.61
N ILE A 75 18.91 -21.46 -7.42
CA ILE A 75 19.09 -20.08 -6.98
C ILE A 75 17.77 -19.35 -7.13
N TYR A 76 17.39 -18.64 -6.08
CA TYR A 76 16.20 -17.79 -6.06
C TYR A 76 16.63 -16.32 -6.08
N PHE A 77 16.12 -15.56 -7.04
CA PHE A 77 16.28 -14.11 -7.11
C PHE A 77 15.07 -13.43 -6.49
N LEU A 78 15.30 -12.78 -5.35
CA LEU A 78 14.29 -12.04 -4.62
C LEU A 78 14.43 -10.56 -4.94
N PHE A 79 13.59 -10.05 -5.83
CA PHE A 79 13.59 -8.63 -6.16
C PHE A 79 12.81 -7.83 -5.14
N GLU A 80 13.40 -6.71 -4.70
CA GLU A 80 12.78 -5.73 -3.84
C GLU A 80 12.97 -4.33 -4.45
N HIS A 81 11.96 -3.48 -4.34
CA HIS A 81 12.02 -2.11 -4.81
C HIS A 81 11.98 -1.13 -3.64
N LYS A 82 12.81 -0.08 -3.70
CA LYS A 82 12.74 1.04 -2.76
C LYS A 82 12.78 2.40 -3.47
N SER A 83 11.88 3.28 -3.06
CA SER A 83 11.88 4.71 -3.43
C SER A 83 12.48 5.62 -2.35
N TYR A 84 12.94 5.04 -1.23
CA TYR A 84 13.62 5.75 -0.14
C TYR A 84 14.60 4.82 0.60
N PRO A 85 15.64 5.35 1.26
CA PRO A 85 16.56 4.55 2.08
C PRO A 85 15.82 3.98 3.30
N ASP A 86 15.48 2.70 3.25
CA ASP A 86 14.78 1.99 4.30
C ASP A 86 15.79 1.36 5.26
N LYS A 87 15.84 1.90 6.49
CA LYS A 87 16.77 1.43 7.54
C LYS A 87 16.50 -0.01 7.98
N LEU A 88 15.31 -0.55 7.71
CA LEU A 88 14.91 -1.89 8.11
C LEU A 88 14.96 -2.90 6.96
N ILE A 89 15.45 -2.52 5.77
CA ILE A 89 15.46 -3.42 4.61
C ILE A 89 16.18 -4.74 4.89
N MET A 90 17.25 -4.74 5.69
CA MET A 90 17.94 -5.96 6.10
C MET A 90 17.06 -6.92 6.88
N LEU A 91 16.29 -6.41 7.85
CA LEU A 91 15.35 -7.22 8.62
C LEU A 91 14.19 -7.70 7.75
N GLN A 92 13.70 -6.84 6.86
CA GLN A 92 12.67 -7.19 5.88
C GLN A 92 13.14 -8.32 4.97
N LEU A 93 14.33 -8.22 4.36
CA LEU A 93 14.88 -9.28 3.51
C LEU A 93 15.11 -10.58 4.28
N LEU A 94 15.60 -10.51 5.52
CA LEU A 94 15.72 -11.71 6.37
C LEU A 94 14.36 -12.36 6.64
N GLU A 95 13.33 -11.56 6.94
CA GLU A 95 11.96 -12.05 7.10
C GLU A 95 11.47 -12.74 5.82
N TYR A 96 11.84 -12.20 4.66
CA TYR A 96 11.45 -12.74 3.37
C TYR A 96 12.12 -14.10 3.12
N MET A 97 13.42 -14.17 3.33
CA MET A 97 14.21 -15.39 3.21
C MET A 97 13.69 -16.49 4.16
N LEU A 98 13.41 -16.15 5.42
CA LEU A 98 12.84 -17.08 6.40
C LEU A 98 11.49 -17.63 5.96
N LYS A 99 10.63 -16.82 5.34
CA LYS A 99 9.33 -17.26 4.83
C LYS A 99 9.46 -18.18 3.63
N ILE A 100 10.35 -17.86 2.68
CA ILE A 100 10.66 -18.71 1.53
C ILE A 100 11.18 -20.06 2.02
N TRP A 101 12.17 -20.08 2.91
CA TRP A 101 12.72 -21.30 3.49
C TRP A 101 11.69 -22.14 4.23
N LYS A 102 10.85 -21.51 5.07
CA LYS A 102 9.74 -22.22 5.75
C LYS A 102 8.76 -22.84 4.76
N SER A 103 8.47 -22.18 3.64
CA SER A 103 7.61 -22.73 2.58
C SER A 103 8.23 -23.97 1.94
N LYS A 104 9.51 -23.89 1.56
CA LYS A 104 10.24 -25.01 0.92
C LYS A 104 10.42 -26.20 1.86
N MET A 105 10.65 -25.95 3.16
CA MET A 105 10.67 -27.01 4.17
C MET A 105 9.33 -27.75 4.27
N LYS A 106 8.19 -27.04 4.20
CA LYS A 106 6.86 -27.69 4.20
C LYS A 106 6.66 -28.60 2.99
N GLN A 107 7.28 -28.25 1.86
CA GLN A 107 7.29 -29.05 0.62
C GLN A 107 8.32 -30.19 0.63
N LYS A 108 9.06 -30.36 1.75
CA LYS A 108 10.18 -31.32 1.90
C LYS A 108 11.31 -31.11 0.88
N GLU A 109 11.47 -29.88 0.41
CA GLU A 109 12.55 -29.47 -0.49
C GLU A 109 13.79 -29.04 0.33
N LYS A 110 14.96 -29.07 -0.32
CA LYS A 110 16.18 -28.47 0.24
C LYS A 110 16.02 -26.95 0.34
N LEU A 111 16.72 -26.33 1.30
CA LEU A 111 16.72 -24.87 1.42
C LEU A 111 17.46 -24.26 0.23
N PRO A 112 16.80 -23.38 -0.54
CA PRO A 112 17.47 -22.73 -1.66
C PRO A 112 18.43 -21.62 -1.22
N ILE A 113 19.38 -21.34 -2.11
CA ILE A 113 20.16 -20.10 -2.08
C ILE A 113 19.25 -18.96 -2.54
N ILE A 114 19.19 -17.88 -1.77
CA ILE A 114 18.38 -16.70 -2.08
C ILE A 114 19.30 -15.50 -2.26
N LEU A 115 19.19 -14.82 -3.40
CA LEU A 115 19.92 -13.62 -3.78
C LEU A 115 18.94 -12.43 -3.75
N PRO A 116 19.00 -11.58 -2.72
CA PRO A 116 18.20 -10.37 -2.69
C PRO A 116 18.75 -9.31 -3.66
N LEU A 117 17.90 -8.81 -4.54
CA LEU A 117 18.21 -7.78 -5.54
C LEU A 117 17.37 -6.54 -5.23
N VAL A 118 18.02 -5.45 -4.81
CA VAL A 118 17.34 -4.23 -4.38
C VAL A 118 17.48 -3.16 -5.46
N ILE A 119 16.36 -2.80 -6.10
CA ILE A 119 16.30 -1.70 -7.08
C ILE A 119 15.92 -0.42 -6.33
N TYR A 120 16.78 0.59 -6.44
CA TYR A 120 16.62 1.86 -5.74
C TYR A 120 16.58 3.06 -6.70
N HIS A 121 15.69 4.02 -6.45
CA HIS A 121 15.60 5.27 -7.25
C HIS A 121 15.15 6.50 -6.43
N GLY A 122 15.38 6.49 -5.12
CA GLY A 122 14.92 7.57 -4.25
C GLY A 122 15.68 8.89 -4.39
N LYS A 123 15.08 9.99 -3.90
CA LYS A 123 15.70 11.33 -3.92
C LYS A 123 16.96 11.46 -3.06
N LYS A 124 17.11 10.61 -2.05
CA LYS A 124 18.22 10.66 -1.09
C LYS A 124 19.35 9.75 -1.56
N VAL A 125 20.57 10.01 -1.13
CA VAL A 125 21.66 9.05 -1.33
C VAL A 125 21.35 7.77 -0.54
N TRP A 126 21.53 6.60 -1.16
CA TRP A 126 21.45 5.34 -0.44
C TRP A 126 22.61 5.22 0.54
N ASN A 127 22.29 5.03 1.82
CA ASN A 127 23.25 5.01 2.93
C ASN A 127 23.00 3.85 3.91
N ILE A 128 22.42 2.77 3.40
CA ILE A 128 22.16 1.55 4.16
C ILE A 128 23.21 0.51 3.79
N GLU A 129 23.75 -0.16 4.80
CA GLU A 129 24.75 -1.22 4.61
C GLU A 129 24.17 -2.38 3.78
N GLU A 130 25.01 -2.99 2.94
CA GLU A 130 24.61 -4.08 2.02
C GLU A 130 24.78 -5.46 2.63
N LYS A 131 25.49 -5.58 3.76
CA LYS A 131 25.70 -6.83 4.50
C LYS A 131 25.02 -6.81 5.87
N PHE A 132 24.33 -7.90 6.23
CA PHE A 132 23.51 -7.94 7.45
C PHE A 132 24.34 -7.68 8.71
N SER A 133 25.55 -8.26 8.79
CA SER A 133 26.46 -8.07 9.92
C SER A 133 26.86 -6.61 10.15
N ASP A 134 26.96 -5.80 9.09
CA ASP A 134 27.35 -4.39 9.18
C ASP A 134 26.25 -3.52 9.81
N MET A 135 24.98 -3.91 9.66
CA MET A 135 23.85 -3.25 10.34
C MET A 135 23.99 -3.27 11.87
N LEU A 136 24.60 -4.32 12.42
CA LEU A 136 24.76 -4.51 13.87
C LEU A 136 25.97 -3.76 14.44
N LYS A 137 26.86 -3.24 13.59
CA LYS A 137 28.07 -2.51 13.99
C LYS A 137 28.88 -3.24 15.07
N LEU A 138 29.11 -4.54 14.83
CA LEU A 138 29.82 -5.41 15.77
C LEU A 138 31.22 -4.86 16.05
N LYS A 139 31.61 -4.85 17.33
CA LYS A 139 32.97 -4.44 17.77
C LYS A 139 33.96 -5.59 17.86
N ASP A 140 33.47 -6.82 18.05
CA ASP A 140 34.29 -8.03 18.18
C ASP A 140 33.83 -9.07 17.15
N ASP A 141 34.74 -9.43 16.26
CA ASP A 141 34.52 -10.40 15.18
C ASP A 141 34.15 -11.80 15.70
N LYS A 142 34.47 -12.13 16.95
CA LYS A 142 34.05 -13.39 17.58
C LYS A 142 32.52 -13.52 17.66
N LEU A 143 31.78 -12.41 17.60
CA LEU A 143 30.32 -12.41 17.62
C LEU A 143 29.69 -12.72 16.26
N LYS A 144 30.43 -12.60 15.14
CA LYS A 144 29.92 -12.83 13.77
C LYS A 144 29.31 -14.22 13.58
N LYS A 145 29.81 -15.23 14.29
CA LYS A 145 29.31 -16.63 14.19
C LYS A 145 27.92 -16.86 14.82
N TYR A 146 27.37 -15.90 15.56
CA TYR A 146 26.07 -16.03 16.24
C TYR A 146 24.94 -15.27 15.54
N ILE A 147 25.22 -14.66 14.39
CA ILE A 147 24.24 -13.89 13.62
C ILE A 147 24.08 -14.50 12.22
N PRO A 148 22.89 -14.38 11.59
CA PRO A 148 22.76 -14.59 10.15
C PRO A 148 23.67 -13.59 9.42
N ASP A 149 24.29 -14.02 8.33
CA ASP A 149 25.08 -13.14 7.49
C ASP A 149 24.74 -13.40 6.02
N PHE A 150 24.24 -12.37 5.36
CA PHE A 150 23.92 -12.36 3.93
C PHE A 150 24.12 -10.94 3.39
N GLN A 151 24.17 -10.82 2.08
CA GLN A 151 24.28 -9.55 1.37
C GLN A 151 23.12 -9.40 0.38
N TYR A 152 22.63 -8.18 0.19
CA TYR A 152 21.79 -7.83 -0.95
C TYR A 152 22.61 -7.08 -2.00
N MET A 153 22.22 -7.23 -3.27
CA MET A 153 22.83 -6.48 -4.37
C MET A 153 22.02 -5.20 -4.61
N LEU A 154 22.68 -4.06 -4.49
CA LEU A 154 22.04 -2.76 -4.70
C LEU A 154 22.18 -2.29 -6.15
N TYR A 155 21.05 -1.93 -6.75
CA TYR A 155 20.94 -1.31 -8.06
C TYR A 155 20.38 0.12 -7.90
N ASP A 156 21.27 1.06 -7.58
CA ASP A 156 20.94 2.48 -7.38
C ASP A 156 20.87 3.22 -8.73
N LEU A 157 19.66 3.31 -9.30
CA LEU A 157 19.40 3.91 -10.60
C LEU A 157 19.81 5.39 -10.68
N SER A 158 19.93 6.09 -9.54
CA SER A 158 20.39 7.48 -9.52
C SER A 158 21.87 7.62 -9.89
N LYS A 159 22.65 6.54 -9.73
CA LYS A 159 24.10 6.51 -10.04
C LYS A 159 24.40 6.01 -11.46
N TYR A 160 23.42 5.40 -12.13
CA TYR A 160 23.61 4.86 -13.49
C TYR A 160 23.73 5.99 -14.50
N LYS A 161 24.68 5.87 -15.43
CA LYS A 161 24.70 6.63 -16.68
C LYS A 161 23.67 6.05 -17.64
N ASP A 162 23.20 6.88 -18.56
CA ASP A 162 22.22 6.45 -19.56
C ASP A 162 22.74 5.35 -20.49
N SER A 163 24.06 5.27 -20.68
CA SER A 163 24.72 4.20 -21.43
C SER A 163 24.80 2.87 -20.68
N GLU A 164 24.70 2.88 -19.35
CA GLU A 164 24.61 1.67 -18.50
C GLU A 164 23.17 1.12 -18.45
N ILE A 165 22.24 1.96 -18.90
CA ILE A 165 20.87 1.81 -19.41
C ILE A 165 20.52 0.66 -20.39
N VAL A 166 20.90 -0.60 -20.18
CA VAL A 166 20.80 -1.65 -21.22
C VAL A 166 19.69 -2.70 -21.00
N GLY A 167 19.46 -3.55 -22.01
CA GLY A 167 18.44 -4.61 -22.01
C GLY A 167 17.30 -4.38 -23.01
N VAL A 168 16.23 -5.16 -22.85
CA VAL A 168 15.00 -5.05 -23.66
C VAL A 168 14.32 -3.70 -23.46
N SER A 169 13.57 -3.23 -24.45
CA SER A 169 13.07 -1.85 -24.48
C SER A 169 12.17 -1.48 -23.31
N GLU A 170 11.30 -2.40 -22.86
CA GLU A 170 10.41 -2.15 -21.73
C GLU A 170 11.18 -2.01 -20.40
N LEU A 171 12.18 -2.87 -20.16
CA LEU A 171 13.08 -2.76 -19.01
C LEU A 171 13.84 -1.42 -19.01
N LYS A 172 14.41 -1.03 -20.15
CA LYS A 172 15.12 0.26 -20.29
C LYS A 172 14.19 1.44 -20.03
N ALA A 173 12.95 1.39 -20.53
CA ALA A 173 11.95 2.42 -20.29
C ALA A 173 11.64 2.55 -18.80
N MET A 174 11.41 1.42 -18.11
CA MET A 174 11.18 1.41 -16.65
C MET A 174 12.37 2.01 -15.90
N MET A 175 13.60 1.54 -16.14
CA MET A 175 14.79 1.99 -15.42
C MET A 175 15.08 3.47 -15.65
N LYS A 176 15.02 3.96 -16.91
CA LYS A 176 15.18 5.39 -17.22
C LYS A 176 14.08 6.22 -16.58
N LEU A 177 12.83 5.77 -16.63
CA LEU A 177 11.73 6.51 -16.03
C LEU A 177 11.89 6.64 -14.51
N LEU A 178 12.25 5.57 -13.82
CA LEU A 178 12.53 5.60 -12.37
C LEU A 178 13.70 6.51 -12.04
N LYS A 179 14.77 6.49 -12.84
CA LYS A 179 15.93 7.39 -12.70
C LYS A 179 15.50 8.86 -12.78
N TYR A 180 14.70 9.22 -13.78
CA TYR A 180 14.32 10.62 -14.02
C TYR A 180 13.07 11.08 -13.25
N ILE A 181 12.34 10.20 -12.56
CA ILE A 181 11.02 10.55 -11.98
C ILE A 181 11.07 11.72 -10.99
N TYR A 182 12.21 11.95 -10.34
CA TYR A 182 12.43 13.05 -9.41
C TYR A 182 13.35 14.16 -9.98
N SER A 183 13.81 14.02 -11.22
CA SER A 183 14.67 14.99 -11.91
C SER A 183 13.84 16.09 -12.55
N SER A 184 14.41 17.30 -12.62
CA SER A 184 13.88 18.39 -13.46
C SER A 184 13.82 18.01 -14.94
N ASP A 185 14.68 17.09 -15.36
CA ASP A 185 14.86 16.71 -16.77
C ASP A 185 13.85 15.65 -17.22
N LEU A 186 12.93 15.21 -16.34
CA LEU A 186 11.92 14.21 -16.67
C LEU A 186 11.17 14.55 -17.97
N LEU A 187 10.70 15.80 -18.11
CA LEU A 187 9.95 16.21 -19.29
C LEU A 187 10.81 16.25 -20.57
N ILE A 188 12.13 16.44 -20.43
CA ILE A 188 13.08 16.44 -21.55
C ILE A 188 13.33 15.01 -22.01
N GLU A 189 13.47 14.07 -21.07
CA GLU A 189 13.80 12.68 -21.36
C GLU A 189 12.58 11.80 -21.66
N LEU A 190 11.39 12.19 -21.22
CA LEU A 190 10.16 11.42 -21.37
C LEU A 190 9.85 11.03 -22.83
N PRO A 191 10.01 11.90 -23.85
CA PRO A 191 9.86 11.49 -25.25
C PRO A 191 10.75 10.32 -25.65
N THR A 192 12.04 10.34 -25.25
CA THR A 192 13.01 9.26 -25.53
C THR A 192 12.63 7.98 -24.80
N ILE A 193 12.15 8.08 -23.56
CA ILE A 193 11.65 6.94 -22.79
C ILE A 193 10.42 6.33 -23.44
N LEU A 194 9.46 7.15 -23.88
CA LEU A 194 8.23 6.70 -24.54
C LEU A 194 8.53 6.02 -25.88
N LYS A 195 9.51 6.50 -26.65
CA LYS A 195 9.94 5.87 -27.92
C LYS A 195 10.40 4.42 -27.76
N LEU A 196 10.94 4.05 -26.59
CA LEU A 196 11.30 2.66 -26.29
C LEU A 196 10.06 1.74 -26.27
N LEU A 197 8.88 2.28 -26.01
CA LEU A 197 7.63 1.54 -25.93
C LEU A 197 6.82 1.54 -27.25
N SER A 198 7.36 2.10 -28.33
CA SER A 198 6.66 2.22 -29.63
C SER A 198 6.18 0.87 -30.20
N ASN A 199 6.94 -0.20 -29.93
CA ASN A 199 6.61 -1.57 -30.32
C ASN A 199 6.16 -2.45 -29.13
N SER A 200 5.89 -1.86 -27.98
CA SER A 200 5.43 -2.60 -26.80
C SER A 200 3.94 -2.88 -26.86
N ASN A 201 3.50 -3.87 -26.08
CA ASN A 201 2.09 -4.22 -26.00
C ASN A 201 1.25 -3.14 -25.27
N ILE A 202 -0.07 -3.25 -25.42
CA ILE A 202 -1.04 -2.35 -24.81
C ILE A 202 -0.85 -2.24 -23.29
N ASP A 203 -0.48 -3.33 -22.62
CA ASP A 203 -0.34 -3.37 -21.16
C ASP A 203 0.87 -2.56 -20.68
N ALA A 204 1.97 -2.53 -21.43
CA ALA A 204 3.11 -1.66 -21.15
C ALA A 204 2.70 -0.17 -21.21
N ILE A 205 1.94 0.21 -22.25
CA ILE A 205 1.44 1.59 -22.44
C ILE A 205 0.47 1.98 -21.31
N LYS A 206 -0.46 1.09 -20.95
CA LYS A 206 -1.35 1.29 -19.80
C LYS A 206 -0.55 1.47 -18.51
N SER A 207 0.47 0.64 -18.28
CA SER A 207 1.26 0.63 -17.06
C SER A 207 2.03 1.93 -16.87
N ILE A 208 2.75 2.39 -17.91
CA ILE A 208 3.46 3.68 -17.86
C ILE A 208 2.50 4.86 -17.71
N THR A 209 1.32 4.82 -18.35
CA THR A 209 0.29 5.86 -18.22
C THR A 209 -0.22 5.95 -16.79
N ILE A 210 -0.64 4.81 -16.20
CA ILE A 210 -1.10 4.74 -14.81
C ILE A 210 -0.02 5.26 -13.87
N TYR A 211 1.23 4.86 -14.11
CA TYR A 211 2.35 5.26 -13.28
C TYR A 211 2.58 6.77 -13.32
N LEU A 212 2.68 7.37 -14.51
CA LEU A 212 2.90 8.82 -14.69
C LEU A 212 1.76 9.66 -14.11
N LEU A 213 0.50 9.26 -14.34
CA LEU A 213 -0.69 9.94 -13.79
C LEU A 213 -0.79 9.90 -12.24
N ASN A 214 -0.06 8.98 -11.59
CA ASN A 214 -0.06 8.86 -10.13
C ASN A 214 1.21 9.40 -9.47
N THR A 215 2.27 9.64 -10.23
CA THR A 215 3.59 10.02 -9.70
C THR A 215 4.10 11.37 -10.15
N THR A 216 3.46 11.98 -11.16
CA THR A 216 3.86 13.27 -11.71
C THR A 216 2.71 14.28 -11.66
N GLU A 217 3.04 15.55 -11.87
CA GLU A 217 2.07 16.66 -12.02
C GLU A 217 1.93 17.08 -13.50
N ILE A 218 2.29 16.18 -14.42
CA ILE A 218 2.12 16.42 -15.85
C ILE A 218 0.61 16.48 -16.14
N ASP A 219 0.17 17.52 -16.84
CA ASP A 219 -1.20 17.63 -17.30
C ASP A 219 -1.62 16.41 -18.14
N ASP A 220 -2.81 15.86 -17.86
CA ASP A 220 -3.30 14.63 -18.48
C ASP A 220 -3.33 14.73 -20.01
N LYS A 221 -3.73 15.88 -20.58
CA LYS A 221 -3.79 16.06 -22.05
C LYS A 221 -2.39 16.09 -22.64
N LYS A 222 -1.48 16.81 -21.99
CA LYS A 222 -0.07 16.83 -22.40
C LYS A 222 0.56 15.44 -22.35
N LEU A 223 0.27 14.65 -21.31
CA LEU A 223 0.77 13.28 -21.21
C LEU A 223 0.22 12.40 -22.34
N ILE A 224 -1.08 12.47 -22.63
CA ILE A 224 -1.72 11.74 -23.73
C ILE A 224 -1.10 12.11 -25.08
N GLU A 225 -0.86 13.41 -25.31
CA GLU A 225 -0.21 13.91 -26.52
C GLU A 225 1.23 13.38 -26.65
N LEU A 226 2.03 13.43 -25.58
CA LEU A 226 3.37 12.86 -25.57
C LEU A 226 3.37 11.36 -25.90
N ILE A 227 2.44 10.59 -25.35
CA ILE A 227 2.30 9.16 -25.67
C ILE A 227 1.89 8.98 -27.14
N LYS A 228 0.93 9.77 -27.63
CA LYS A 228 0.49 9.73 -29.03
C LYS A 228 1.65 9.97 -30.01
N GLU A 229 2.48 10.98 -29.74
CA GLU A 229 3.59 11.39 -30.61
C GLU A 229 4.78 10.43 -30.58
N ASN A 230 5.07 9.83 -29.43
CA ASN A 230 6.30 9.05 -29.22
C ASN A 230 6.09 7.54 -29.19
N VAL A 231 4.85 7.06 -28.98
CA VAL A 231 4.50 5.64 -29.00
C VAL A 231 3.74 5.31 -30.28
N SER A 232 2.49 5.76 -30.40
CA SER A 232 1.62 5.61 -31.57
C SER A 232 0.27 6.30 -31.34
N GLU A 233 -0.51 6.50 -32.40
CA GLU A 233 -1.89 7.01 -32.30
C GLU A 233 -2.77 6.11 -31.40
N GLU A 234 -2.63 4.79 -31.55
CA GLU A 234 -3.33 3.82 -30.71
C GLU A 234 -2.87 3.88 -29.25
N GLY A 235 -1.56 4.07 -29.01
CA GLY A 235 -1.02 4.32 -27.68
C GLY A 235 -1.64 5.53 -27.00
N GLY A 236 -1.86 6.63 -27.75
CA GLY A 236 -2.57 7.81 -27.28
C GLY A 236 -4.02 7.52 -26.87
N LYS A 237 -4.75 6.72 -27.65
CA LYS A 237 -6.13 6.30 -27.31
C LYS A 237 -6.17 5.43 -26.05
N ILE A 238 -5.22 4.51 -25.91
CA ILE A 238 -5.06 3.68 -24.71
C ILE A 238 -4.80 4.56 -23.48
N ALA A 239 -3.93 5.56 -23.60
CA ALA A 239 -3.63 6.48 -22.51
C ALA A 239 -4.87 7.29 -22.09
N MET A 240 -5.62 7.82 -23.06
CA MET A 240 -6.86 8.58 -22.83
C MET A 240 -7.91 7.74 -22.09
N THR A 241 -8.25 6.57 -22.61
CA THR A 241 -9.23 5.66 -21.97
C THR A 241 -8.77 5.21 -20.58
N THR A 242 -7.45 5.05 -20.38
CA THR A 242 -6.87 4.74 -19.07
C THR A 242 -7.06 5.88 -18.08
N ALA A 243 -6.81 7.13 -18.51
CA ALA A 243 -7.02 8.32 -17.69
C ALA A 243 -8.51 8.48 -17.31
N GLU A 244 -9.43 8.36 -18.27
CA GLU A 244 -10.88 8.42 -18.05
C GLU A 244 -11.35 7.39 -17.01
N ARG A 245 -10.93 6.12 -17.17
CA ARG A 245 -11.27 5.04 -16.23
C ARG A 245 -10.73 5.30 -14.82
N LEU A 246 -9.56 5.93 -14.69
CA LEU A 246 -9.01 6.31 -13.39
C LEU A 246 -9.84 7.42 -12.73
N VAL A 247 -10.31 8.40 -13.51
CA VAL A 247 -11.22 9.45 -13.03
C VAL A 247 -12.54 8.84 -12.56
N GLU A 248 -13.15 7.96 -13.33
CA GLU A 248 -14.39 7.25 -12.96
C GLU A 248 -14.23 6.48 -11.65
N LYS A 249 -13.17 5.66 -11.52
CA LYS A 249 -12.87 4.92 -10.28
C LYS A 249 -12.68 5.85 -9.08
N ARG A 250 -12.06 7.01 -9.26
CA ARG A 250 -11.89 8.02 -8.19
C ARG A 250 -13.23 8.61 -7.77
N ILE A 251 -14.12 8.91 -8.71
CA ILE A 251 -15.47 9.41 -8.45
C ILE A 251 -16.28 8.35 -7.69
N GLU A 252 -16.29 7.11 -8.18
CA GLU A 252 -17.01 5.99 -7.54
C GLU A 252 -16.52 5.74 -6.12
N LYS A 253 -15.20 5.64 -5.91
CA LYS A 253 -14.62 5.48 -4.57
C LYS A 253 -15.01 6.63 -3.64
N SER A 254 -15.02 7.86 -4.16
CA SER A 254 -15.43 9.03 -3.38
C SER A 254 -16.92 8.95 -2.99
N LYS A 255 -17.81 8.59 -3.92
CA LYS A 255 -19.23 8.37 -3.65
C LYS A 255 -19.44 7.30 -2.56
N ASN A 256 -18.73 6.19 -2.64
CA ASN A 256 -18.82 5.11 -1.64
C ASN A 256 -18.36 5.57 -0.25
N ILE A 257 -17.27 6.36 -0.16
CA ILE A 257 -16.82 6.93 1.12
C ILE A 257 -17.89 7.86 1.71
N TRP A 258 -18.48 8.73 0.88
CA TRP A 258 -19.56 9.63 1.30
C TRP A 258 -20.79 8.86 1.80
N LEU A 259 -21.21 7.83 1.07
CA LEU A 259 -22.34 6.98 1.47
C LEU A 259 -22.07 6.26 2.79
N TYR A 260 -20.87 5.72 2.98
CA TYR A 260 -20.49 5.06 4.23
C TYR A 260 -20.50 6.03 5.41
N LYS A 261 -19.91 7.21 5.26
CA LYS A 261 -19.93 8.25 6.31
C LYS A 261 -21.35 8.68 6.67
N GLY A 262 -22.19 8.94 5.67
CA GLY A 262 -23.59 9.32 5.90
C GLY A 262 -24.40 8.22 6.62
N ARG A 263 -24.12 6.94 6.32
CA ARG A 263 -24.74 5.81 7.05
C ARG A 263 -24.29 5.74 8.51
N GLU A 264 -22.99 5.92 8.78
CA GLU A 264 -22.46 5.91 10.15
C GLU A 264 -22.95 7.10 10.97
N GLU A 265 -23.01 8.29 10.36
CA GLU A 265 -23.58 9.49 10.99
C GLU A 265 -25.08 9.30 11.29
N GLY A 266 -25.88 8.88 10.31
CA GLY A 266 -27.30 8.61 10.52
C GLY A 266 -27.58 7.51 11.55
N LYS A 267 -26.73 6.47 11.63
CA LYS A 267 -26.82 5.43 12.66
C LYS A 267 -26.50 5.99 14.06
N LYS A 268 -25.53 6.91 14.16
CA LYS A 268 -25.18 7.55 15.43
C LYS A 268 -26.29 8.51 15.88
N GLU A 269 -26.83 9.30 14.96
CA GLU A 269 -27.98 10.18 15.22
C GLU A 269 -29.20 9.37 15.67
N GLY A 270 -29.60 8.36 14.91
CA GLY A 270 -30.74 7.50 15.25
C GLY A 270 -30.57 6.75 16.58
N ARG A 271 -29.34 6.33 16.94
CA ARG A 271 -29.07 5.77 18.28
C ARG A 271 -29.21 6.80 19.40
N THR A 272 -28.81 8.04 19.13
CA THR A 272 -28.90 9.13 20.11
C THR A 272 -30.36 9.52 20.31
N GLU A 273 -31.11 9.66 19.23
CA GLU A 273 -32.54 9.94 19.24
C GLU A 273 -33.33 8.81 19.91
N GLY A 274 -33.12 7.55 19.50
CA GLY A 274 -33.79 6.41 20.14
C GLY A 274 -33.43 6.24 21.63
N LYS A 275 -32.20 6.56 22.04
CA LYS A 275 -31.84 6.59 23.48
C LYS A 275 -32.58 7.70 24.22
N LYS A 276 -32.76 8.88 23.60
CA LYS A 276 -33.51 9.99 24.18
C LYS A 276 -34.98 9.61 24.33
N GLU A 277 -35.62 9.11 23.27
CA GLU A 277 -37.02 8.68 23.27
C GLU A 277 -37.27 7.61 24.33
N GLY A 278 -36.50 6.52 24.34
CA GLY A 278 -36.67 5.46 25.34
C GLY A 278 -36.41 5.94 26.78
N MET A 279 -35.61 6.99 26.97
CA MET A 279 -35.39 7.56 28.29
C MET A 279 -36.54 8.46 28.74
N ILE A 280 -37.15 9.20 27.82
CA ILE A 280 -38.38 9.96 28.06
C ILE A 280 -39.52 8.99 28.43
N GLU A 281 -39.71 7.92 27.66
CA GLU A 281 -40.71 6.88 27.96
C GLU A 281 -40.47 6.23 29.33
N GLY A 282 -39.21 5.91 29.66
CA GLY A 282 -38.86 5.35 30.97
C GLY A 282 -39.09 6.32 32.14
N ILE A 283 -38.86 7.61 31.92
CA ILE A 283 -39.16 8.66 32.91
C ILE A 283 -40.68 8.80 33.10
N GLU A 284 -41.45 8.77 32.01
CA GLU A 284 -42.91 8.83 32.04
C GLU A 284 -43.49 7.69 32.88
N LEU A 285 -43.07 6.45 32.59
CA LEU A 285 -43.50 5.27 33.34
C LEU A 285 -43.13 5.36 34.83
N ALA A 286 -41.91 5.81 35.14
CA ALA A 286 -41.47 5.95 36.53
C ALA A 286 -42.26 7.02 37.31
N LEU A 287 -42.57 8.14 36.66
CA LEU A 287 -43.40 9.20 37.24
C LEU A 287 -44.83 8.74 37.47
N ASP A 288 -45.41 7.98 36.53
CA ASP A 288 -46.77 7.44 36.68
C ASP A 288 -46.84 6.44 37.84
N ILE A 289 -45.90 5.48 37.89
CA ILE A 289 -45.85 4.48 38.97
C ILE A 289 -45.67 5.15 40.35
N LYS A 290 -44.77 6.14 40.47
CA LYS A 290 -44.40 6.72 41.78
C LYS A 290 -45.33 7.85 42.24
N PHE A 291 -45.85 8.65 41.32
CA PHE A 291 -46.58 9.89 41.63
C PHE A 291 -47.91 10.05 40.87
N GLY A 292 -48.27 9.11 40.00
CA GLY A 292 -49.50 9.09 39.22
C GLY A 292 -49.69 10.36 38.36
N LYS A 293 -50.95 10.76 38.20
CA LYS A 293 -51.33 11.93 37.37
C LYS A 293 -50.62 13.24 37.74
N SER A 294 -50.22 13.41 39.00
CA SER A 294 -49.47 14.60 39.43
C SER A 294 -48.05 14.61 38.88
N GLY A 295 -47.39 13.44 38.83
CA GLY A 295 -46.06 13.29 38.24
C GLY A 295 -46.05 13.51 36.72
N LEU A 296 -47.07 13.00 36.03
CA LEU A 296 -47.21 13.14 34.57
C LEU A 296 -47.30 14.60 34.10
N LYS A 297 -47.73 15.54 34.96
CA LYS A 297 -47.72 16.98 34.62
C LYS A 297 -46.32 17.52 34.32
N LEU A 298 -45.27 16.90 34.86
CA LEU A 298 -43.88 17.29 34.61
C LEU A 298 -43.40 16.90 33.21
N MET A 299 -44.10 15.99 32.52
CA MET A 299 -43.68 15.51 31.20
C MET A 299 -43.62 16.62 30.15
N LYS A 300 -44.45 17.66 30.27
CA LYS A 300 -44.43 18.82 29.37
C LYS A 300 -43.06 19.51 29.31
N ASN A 301 -42.33 19.51 30.42
CA ASN A 301 -41.02 20.12 30.55
C ASN A 301 -39.91 19.11 30.21
N ILE A 302 -40.08 17.85 30.64
CA ILE A 302 -39.09 16.78 30.42
C ILE A 302 -38.91 16.47 28.92
N THR A 303 -39.98 16.48 28.12
CA THR A 303 -39.90 16.24 26.68
C THR A 303 -39.12 17.31 25.92
N GLN A 304 -38.97 18.52 26.50
CA GLN A 304 -38.21 19.62 25.92
C GLN A 304 -36.71 19.51 26.21
N ILE A 305 -36.28 18.59 27.08
CA ILE A 305 -34.86 18.42 27.41
C ILE A 305 -34.16 17.66 26.27
N GLU A 306 -33.30 18.35 25.53
CA GLU A 306 -32.54 17.74 24.42
C GLU A 306 -31.33 16.91 24.89
N ASN A 307 -30.73 17.30 26.00
CA ASN A 307 -29.50 16.66 26.48
C ASN A 307 -29.83 15.38 27.26
N ILE A 308 -29.32 14.24 26.75
CA ILE A 308 -29.54 12.92 27.35
C ILE A 308 -28.98 12.85 28.78
N GLU A 309 -27.83 13.46 29.09
CA GLU A 309 -27.29 13.45 30.46
C GLU A 309 -28.17 14.20 31.45
N LYS A 310 -28.83 15.28 30.99
CA LYS A 310 -29.82 16.01 31.78
C LYS A 310 -31.04 15.13 32.07
N LEU A 311 -31.55 14.40 31.08
CA LEU A 311 -32.61 13.41 31.26
C LEU A 311 -32.18 12.29 32.24
N GLU A 312 -30.93 11.84 32.20
CA GLU A 312 -30.43 10.76 33.08
C GLU A 312 -30.43 11.22 34.55
N LYS A 313 -30.11 12.49 34.79
CA LYS A 313 -30.21 13.11 36.13
C LYS A 313 -31.66 13.15 36.61
N VAL A 314 -32.61 13.50 35.74
CA VAL A 314 -34.04 13.49 36.06
C VAL A 314 -34.50 12.08 36.42
N LYS A 315 -34.17 11.07 35.59
CA LYS A 315 -34.47 9.65 35.85
C LYS A 315 -33.94 9.18 37.20
N ASN A 316 -32.69 9.54 37.51
CA ASN A 316 -32.07 9.17 38.79
C ASN A 316 -32.68 9.91 39.99
N ALA A 317 -33.12 11.16 39.82
CA ALA A 317 -33.82 11.90 40.87
C ALA A 317 -35.18 11.28 41.18
N ILE A 318 -35.95 10.87 40.17
CA ILE A 318 -37.23 10.16 40.36
C ILE A 318 -37.05 8.91 41.22
N ARG A 319 -35.96 8.17 41.00
CA ARG A 319 -35.64 6.98 41.79
C ARG A 319 -35.32 7.29 43.26
N LYS A 320 -34.64 8.39 43.55
CA LYS A 320 -34.11 8.72 44.90
C LYS A 320 -35.03 9.60 45.74
N GLU A 321 -35.81 10.47 45.12
CA GLU A 321 -36.60 11.49 45.81
C GLU A 321 -38.03 11.01 46.06
N ASP A 322 -38.52 11.14 47.28
CA ASP A 322 -39.88 10.73 47.65
C ASP A 322 -40.92 11.83 47.53
N LYS A 323 -40.48 13.07 47.27
CA LYS A 323 -41.35 14.24 47.07
C LYS A 323 -41.22 14.80 45.66
N LEU A 324 -42.37 14.98 45.00
CA LEU A 324 -42.44 15.47 43.62
C LEU A 324 -41.83 16.89 43.45
N GLU A 325 -41.94 17.75 44.47
CA GLU A 325 -41.41 19.12 44.49
C GLU A 325 -39.89 19.18 44.28
N ASN A 326 -39.14 18.17 44.76
CA ASN A 326 -37.69 18.11 44.59
C ASN A 326 -37.31 17.82 43.14
N ILE A 327 -38.10 16.98 42.46
CA ILE A 327 -37.95 16.67 41.04
C ILE A 327 -38.29 17.89 40.19
N GLU A 328 -39.36 18.62 40.52
CA GLU A 328 -39.75 19.85 39.83
C GLU A 328 -38.69 20.95 39.93
N LYS A 329 -38.09 21.15 41.11
CA LYS A 329 -36.97 22.09 41.31
C LYS A 329 -35.76 21.71 40.46
N LEU A 330 -35.44 20.41 40.37
CA LEU A 330 -34.34 19.93 39.55
C LEU A 330 -34.57 20.24 38.07
N ILE A 331 -35.77 19.96 37.54
CA ILE A 331 -36.12 20.23 36.13
C ILE A 331 -35.97 21.72 35.83
N LYS A 332 -36.50 22.62 36.69
CA LYS A 332 -36.36 24.08 36.53
C LYS A 332 -34.91 24.57 36.54
N ASN A 333 -34.03 23.92 37.30
CA ASN A 333 -32.61 24.25 37.34
C ASN A 333 -31.83 23.70 36.13
N ILE A 334 -32.35 22.65 35.48
CA ILE A 334 -31.74 22.02 34.31
C ILE A 334 -32.12 22.76 33.01
N GLU A 335 -33.23 23.51 33.01
CA GLU A 335 -33.68 24.36 31.88
C GLU A 335 -32.96 25.71 31.77
N LYS A 336 -32.33 26.19 32.86
CA LYS A 336 -31.38 27.33 32.83
C LYS A 336 -30.00 26.89 32.34
#